data_AF-A0A7X8FVE5-F1
#
_entry.id   AF-A0A7X8FVE5-F1
#
_cell.length_a   1.000
_cell.length_b   1.000
_cell.length_c   1.000
_cell.angle_alpha   90.00
_cell.angle_beta   90.00
_cell.angle_gamma   90.00
#
_symmetry.space_group_name_H-M   'P 1'
#
loop_
_entity.id
_entity.type
_entity.pdbx_description
1 polymer ?
#
loop_
_entity_poly.entity_id
_entity_poly.type
_entity_poly.pdbx_seq_one_letter_code
_entity_poly.pdbx_strand_id
1 'polypeptide(L)'
;MKSSKVLTESLEDYLESIYRNIVRNNAARVKDIAADLGVRYPSVTSALKVLEKKGLIDYEPYGIITLTAEGLAIALRITERHRLLRAFFSQVLAVDPVVADETACRLEHVIPPDVFQRLVQFFKFFYLSQEGNDSWQQSFRDFMKKNPVDIGCSECLDEFFDGTGFSREGDTSELDHA
;
A
#
# COMPACT_ATOMS: atom_id res chain seq x y z
N MET A 1 -25.36 -13.88 8.61
CA MET A 1 -24.30 -12.85 8.51
C MET A 1 -24.02 -12.56 7.05
N LYS A 2 -23.95 -11.28 6.64
CA LYS A 2 -23.65 -10.89 5.26
C LYS A 2 -22.25 -11.37 4.89
N SER A 3 -22.15 -12.16 3.83
CA SER A 3 -20.88 -12.57 3.22
C SER A 3 -20.07 -11.31 2.93
N SER A 4 -18.99 -11.10 3.69
CA SER A 4 -17.95 -10.15 3.32
C SER A 4 -17.43 -10.62 1.97
N LYS A 5 -17.88 -9.98 0.89
CA LYS A 5 -17.59 -10.38 -0.47
C LYS A 5 -16.18 -9.88 -0.79
N VAL A 6 -15.17 -10.57 -0.26
CA VAL A 6 -13.75 -10.24 -0.43
C VAL A 6 -13.50 -9.94 -1.91
N LEU A 7 -13.03 -8.72 -2.18
CA LEU A 7 -12.65 -8.28 -3.51
C LEU A 7 -11.22 -8.75 -3.75
N THR A 8 -10.91 -9.20 -4.97
CA THR A 8 -9.54 -9.53 -5.34
C THR A 8 -8.73 -8.25 -5.45
N GLU A 9 -7.43 -8.29 -5.15
CA GLU A 9 -6.50 -7.15 -5.30
C GLU A 9 -6.64 -6.48 -6.67
N SER A 10 -6.66 -7.27 -7.75
CA SER A 10 -6.87 -6.73 -9.10
C SER A 10 -8.16 -5.92 -9.27
N LEU A 11 -9.26 -6.29 -8.61
CA LEU A 11 -10.52 -5.55 -8.71
C LEU A 11 -10.50 -4.31 -7.80
N GLU A 12 -9.73 -4.34 -6.72
CA GLU A 12 -9.40 -3.17 -5.90
C GLU A 12 -8.59 -2.15 -6.73
N ASP A 13 -7.59 -2.59 -7.49
CA ASP A 13 -6.81 -1.73 -8.41
C ASP A 13 -7.70 -1.00 -9.42
N TYR A 14 -8.71 -1.69 -9.97
CA TYR A 14 -9.66 -1.07 -10.90
C TYR A 14 -10.47 0.03 -10.23
N LEU A 15 -10.98 -0.18 -9.01
CA LEU A 15 -11.71 0.85 -8.27
C LEU A 15 -10.83 2.05 -7.95
N GLU A 16 -9.59 1.78 -7.55
CA GLU A 16 -8.60 2.81 -7.27
C GLU A 16 -8.27 3.64 -8.53
N SER A 17 -8.01 2.96 -9.65
CA SER A 17 -7.75 3.60 -10.95
C SER A 17 -8.94 4.44 -11.43
N ILE A 18 -10.17 3.94 -11.29
CA ILE A 18 -11.38 4.71 -11.60
C ILE A 18 -11.42 5.99 -10.75
N TYR A 19 -11.21 5.88 -9.44
CA TYR A 19 -11.19 7.03 -8.54
C TYR A 19 -10.11 8.05 -8.93
N ARG A 20 -8.87 7.60 -9.17
CA ARG A 20 -7.77 8.48 -9.62
C ARG A 20 -8.11 9.20 -10.91
N ASN A 21 -8.70 8.52 -11.88
CA ASN A 21 -9.10 9.11 -13.15
C ASN A 21 -10.23 10.14 -12.98
N ILE A 22 -11.22 9.87 -12.12
CA ILE A 22 -12.27 10.84 -11.79
C ILE A 22 -11.66 12.09 -11.17
N VAL A 23 -10.76 11.95 -10.20
CA VAL A 23 -10.12 13.09 -9.53
C VAL A 23 -9.23 13.89 -10.49
N ARG A 24 -8.49 13.23 -11.38
CA ARG A 24 -7.57 13.89 -12.31
C ARG A 24 -8.28 14.53 -13.51
N ASN A 25 -9.30 13.87 -14.06
CA ASN A 25 -9.86 14.17 -15.38
C ASN A 25 -11.36 14.46 -15.36
N ASN A 26 -12.01 14.48 -14.19
CA ASN A 26 -13.48 14.55 -14.02
C ASN A 26 -14.27 13.42 -14.70
N ALA A 27 -13.59 12.38 -15.19
CA ALA A 27 -14.21 11.22 -15.84
C ALA A 27 -13.24 10.03 -15.84
N ALA A 28 -13.77 8.83 -15.63
CA ALA A 28 -13.06 7.59 -15.90
C ALA A 28 -13.54 6.99 -17.22
N ARG A 29 -12.59 6.59 -18.09
CA ARG A 29 -12.86 5.90 -19.36
C ARG A 29 -11.99 4.67 -19.47
N VAL A 30 -12.45 3.66 -20.22
CA VAL A 30 -11.73 2.40 -20.44
C VAL A 30 -10.28 2.62 -20.90
N LYS A 31 -10.06 3.56 -21.83
CA LYS A 31 -8.71 3.87 -22.35
C LYS A 31 -7.75 4.38 -21.26
N ASP A 32 -8.25 5.18 -20.32
CA ASP A 32 -7.44 5.84 -19.31
C ASP A 32 -7.14 4.85 -18.18
N ILE A 33 -8.10 4.01 -17.82
CA ILE A 33 -7.93 2.89 -16.87
C ILE A 33 -6.92 1.86 -17.42
N ALA A 34 -7.02 1.54 -18.71
CA ALA A 34 -6.10 0.60 -19.36
C ALA A 34 -4.65 1.11 -19.36
N ALA A 35 -4.46 2.41 -19.63
CA ALA A 35 -3.15 3.05 -19.60
C ALA A 35 -2.59 3.11 -18.17
N ASP A 36 -3.42 3.48 -17.19
CA ASP A 36 -3.02 3.59 -15.78
C ASP A 36 -2.61 2.25 -15.17
N LEU A 37 -3.30 1.15 -15.52
CA LEU A 37 -3.00 -0.18 -15.02
C LEU A 37 -2.06 -1.01 -15.92
N GLY A 38 -1.68 -0.51 -17.10
CA GLY A 38 -0.83 -1.24 -18.05
C GLY A 38 -1.48 -2.51 -18.62
N VAL A 39 -2.81 -2.55 -18.75
CA VAL A 39 -3.57 -3.72 -19.19
C VAL A 39 -4.31 -3.50 -20.51
N ARG A 40 -4.72 -4.59 -21.17
CA ARG A 40 -5.47 -4.52 -22.43
C ARG A 40 -6.94 -4.16 -22.20
N TYR A 41 -7.58 -3.48 -23.16
CA TYR A 41 -9.00 -3.08 -23.08
C TYR A 41 -10.00 -4.22 -22.79
N PRO A 42 -9.82 -5.45 -23.31
CA PRO A 42 -10.69 -6.56 -22.94
C PRO A 42 -10.60 -6.93 -21.46
N SER A 43 -9.42 -6.79 -20.84
CA SER A 43 -9.24 -7.02 -19.39
C SER A 43 -10.03 -5.99 -18.59
N VAL A 44 -9.95 -4.71 -18.98
CA VAL A 44 -10.70 -3.63 -18.35
C VAL A 44 -12.20 -3.88 -18.45
N THR A 45 -12.71 -4.15 -19.66
CA THR A 45 -14.14 -4.40 -19.87
C THR A 45 -14.65 -5.58 -19.04
N SER A 46 -13.85 -6.65 -18.94
CA SER A 46 -14.18 -7.81 -18.12
C SER A 46 -14.27 -7.45 -16.64
N ALA A 47 -13.30 -6.69 -16.12
CA ALA A 47 -13.28 -6.26 -14.73
C ALA A 47 -14.43 -5.30 -14.40
N LEU A 48 -14.73 -4.34 -15.29
CA LEU A 48 -15.85 -3.39 -15.11
C LEU A 48 -17.19 -4.13 -15.00
N LYS A 49 -17.45 -5.12 -15.85
CA LYS A 49 -18.67 -5.95 -15.74
C LYS A 49 -18.77 -6.69 -14.41
N VAL A 50 -17.64 -7.14 -13.85
CA VAL A 50 -17.62 -7.80 -12.54
C VAL A 50 -17.91 -6.81 -11.42
N LEU A 51 -17.34 -5.61 -11.47
CA LEU A 51 -17.59 -4.53 -10.50
C LEU A 51 -19.03 -4.03 -10.56
N GLU A 52 -19.59 -3.87 -11.76
CA GLU A 52 -20.99 -3.50 -12.00
C GLU A 52 -21.94 -4.55 -11.43
N LYS A 53 -21.71 -5.84 -11.73
CA LYS A 53 -22.48 -6.95 -11.14
C LYS A 53 -22.37 -7.03 -9.61
N LYS A 54 -21.32 -6.46 -9.04
CA LYS A 54 -21.13 -6.32 -7.58
C LYS A 54 -21.78 -5.05 -7.02
N GLY A 55 -22.30 -4.14 -7.84
CA GLY A 55 -22.92 -2.88 -7.41
C GLY A 55 -21.92 -1.80 -7.01
N LEU A 56 -20.65 -1.91 -7.44
CA LEU A 56 -19.58 -1.00 -7.03
C LEU A 56 -19.36 0.15 -8.03
N ILE A 57 -19.84 0.00 -9.26
CA ILE A 57 -19.75 1.02 -10.30
C ILE A 57 -21.04 1.05 -11.11
N ASP A 58 -21.30 2.19 -11.74
CA ASP A 58 -22.22 2.30 -12.87
C ASP A 58 -21.40 2.32 -14.17
N TYR A 59 -21.67 1.34 -15.04
CA TYR A 59 -20.92 1.13 -16.27
C TYR A 59 -21.85 1.00 -17.47
N GLU A 60 -21.74 1.94 -18.41
CA GLU A 60 -22.36 1.84 -19.72
C GLU A 60 -21.30 1.73 -20.81
N PRO A 61 -21.47 0.85 -21.82
CA PRO A 61 -20.57 0.78 -22.96
C PRO A 61 -20.41 2.16 -23.63
N TYR A 62 -19.16 2.55 -23.91
CA TYR A 62 -18.79 3.87 -24.47
C TYR A 62 -19.07 5.09 -23.58
N GLY A 63 -19.63 4.89 -22.39
CA GLY A 63 -19.94 5.93 -21.41
C GLY A 63 -18.77 6.26 -20.47
N ILE A 64 -19.05 7.17 -19.55
CA ILE A 64 -18.18 7.47 -18.41
C ILE A 64 -18.45 6.44 -17.32
N ILE A 65 -17.39 5.90 -16.72
CA ILE A 65 -17.51 5.01 -15.56
C ILE A 65 -17.65 5.87 -14.30
N THR A 66 -18.61 5.55 -13.43
CA THR A 66 -18.77 6.21 -12.13
C THR A 66 -18.77 5.19 -10.99
N LEU A 67 -18.36 5.64 -9.80
CA LEU A 67 -18.37 4.82 -8.59
C LEU A 67 -19.71 4.98 -7.89
N THR A 68 -20.30 3.86 -7.44
CA THR A 68 -21.38 3.92 -6.46
C THR A 68 -20.82 4.36 -5.11
N ALA A 69 -21.70 4.66 -4.15
CA ALA A 69 -21.26 5.02 -2.79
C ALA A 69 -20.38 3.91 -2.15
N GLU A 70 -20.72 2.64 -2.39
CA GLU A 70 -19.94 1.50 -1.88
C GLU A 70 -18.60 1.36 -2.59
N GLY A 71 -18.58 1.48 -3.93
CA GLY A 71 -17.33 1.45 -4.69
C GLY A 71 -16.39 2.60 -4.34
N LEU A 72 -16.94 3.80 -4.10
CA LEU A 72 -16.16 4.96 -3.67
C LEU A 72 -15.53 4.75 -2.30
N ALA A 73 -16.26 4.19 -1.33
CA ALA A 73 -15.72 3.90 0.00
C ALA A 73 -14.54 2.91 -0.08
N ILE A 74 -14.64 1.90 -0.95
CA ILE A 74 -13.56 0.94 -1.17
C ILE A 74 -12.36 1.62 -1.85
N ALA A 75 -12.59 2.36 -2.93
CA ALA A 75 -11.54 3.05 -3.67
C ALA A 75 -10.77 4.03 -2.78
N LEU A 76 -11.48 4.83 -1.97
CA LEU A 76 -10.87 5.75 -1.01
C LEU A 76 -10.00 5.02 0.01
N ARG A 77 -10.51 3.93 0.59
CA ARG A 77 -9.75 3.12 1.56
C ARG A 77 -8.43 2.63 0.96
N ILE A 78 -8.45 2.15 -0.28
CA ILE A 78 -7.24 1.64 -0.96
C ILE A 78 -6.29 2.81 -1.27
N THR A 79 -6.78 3.87 -1.89
CA THR A 79 -5.97 5.05 -2.23
C THR A 79 -5.34 5.71 -1.00
N GLU A 80 -6.04 5.76 0.14
CA GLU A 80 -5.49 6.28 1.39
C GLU A 80 -4.38 5.39 1.94
N ARG A 81 -4.52 4.07 1.80
CA ARG A 81 -3.49 3.10 2.18
C ARG A 81 -2.25 3.25 1.29
N HIS A 82 -2.42 3.32 -0.03
CA HIS A 82 -1.34 3.63 -0.97
C HIS A 82 -0.56 4.86 -0.54
N ARG A 83 -1.28 5.98 -0.37
CA ARG A 83 -0.69 7.29 -0.06
C ARG A 83 0.11 7.27 1.23
N LEU A 84 -0.42 6.66 2.28
CA LEU A 84 0.25 6.58 3.57
C LEU A 84 1.49 5.69 3.51
N LEU A 85 1.39 4.52 2.89
CA LEU A 85 2.51 3.59 2.74
C LEU A 85 3.62 4.21 1.90
N ARG A 86 3.27 4.80 0.76
CA ARG A 86 4.21 5.52 -0.11
C ARG A 86 4.90 6.66 0.64
N ALA A 87 4.15 7.45 1.41
CA ALA A 87 4.71 8.53 2.22
C ALA A 87 5.64 7.98 3.31
N PHE A 88 5.26 6.90 3.97
CA PHE A 88 6.10 6.24 4.97
C PHE A 88 7.43 5.75 4.35
N PHE A 89 7.38 4.99 3.26
CA PHE A 89 8.59 4.49 2.62
C PHE A 89 9.50 5.62 2.11
N SER A 90 8.94 6.63 1.44
CA SER A 90 9.73 7.70 0.83
C SER A 90 10.18 8.79 1.81
N GLN A 91 9.34 9.18 2.76
CA GLN A 91 9.61 10.30 3.67
C GLN A 91 10.22 9.84 4.99
N VAL A 92 9.85 8.65 5.47
CA VAL A 92 10.35 8.12 6.75
C VAL A 92 11.55 7.21 6.55
N LEU A 93 11.43 6.23 5.66
CA LEU A 93 12.51 5.29 5.39
C LEU A 93 13.48 5.78 4.31
N ALA A 94 13.22 6.96 3.72
CA ALA A 94 14.03 7.57 2.66
C ALA A 94 14.33 6.61 1.49
N VAL A 95 13.37 5.72 1.19
CA VAL A 95 13.39 4.82 0.03
C VAL A 95 13.18 5.64 -1.24
N ASP A 96 13.79 5.18 -2.34
CA ASP A 96 13.58 5.76 -3.67
C ASP A 96 12.07 5.88 -3.98
N PRO A 97 11.58 7.02 -4.49
CA PRO A 97 10.15 7.24 -4.70
C PRO A 97 9.47 6.23 -5.63
N VAL A 98 10.19 5.65 -6.61
CA VAL A 98 9.64 4.62 -7.51
C VAL A 98 9.46 3.32 -6.75
N VAL A 99 10.49 2.87 -6.04
CA VAL A 99 10.43 1.66 -5.21
C VAL A 99 9.39 1.81 -4.09
N ALA A 100 9.29 2.99 -3.49
CA ALA A 100 8.29 3.30 -2.47
C ALA A 100 6.85 3.20 -3.00
N ASP A 101 6.60 3.68 -4.23
CA ASP A 101 5.29 3.60 -4.88
C ASP A 101 4.96 2.14 -5.23
N GLU A 102 5.87 1.41 -5.87
CA GLU A 102 5.68 0.00 -6.20
C GLU A 102 5.46 -0.87 -4.95
N THR A 103 6.18 -0.59 -3.87
CA THR A 103 6.03 -1.30 -2.59
C THR A 103 4.69 -0.99 -1.94
N ALA A 104 4.25 0.27 -1.98
CA ALA A 104 2.96 0.69 -1.44
C ALA A 104 1.79 0.02 -2.17
N CYS A 105 1.80 0.01 -3.52
CA CYS A 105 0.80 -0.66 -4.35
C CYS A 105 0.62 -2.12 -3.97
N ARG A 106 1.71 -2.83 -3.64
CA ARG A 106 1.63 -4.25 -3.26
C ARG A 106 1.10 -4.45 -1.85
N LEU A 107 1.49 -3.58 -0.92
CA LEU A 107 1.19 -3.75 0.49
C LEU A 107 -0.19 -3.23 0.89
N GLU A 108 -0.77 -2.29 0.15
CA GLU A 108 -2.06 -1.68 0.48
C GLU A 108 -3.20 -2.70 0.55
N HIS A 109 -3.17 -3.76 -0.26
CA HIS A 109 -4.20 -4.80 -0.28
C HIS A 109 -4.04 -5.85 0.82
N VAL A 110 -2.80 -6.12 1.23
CA VAL A 110 -2.48 -7.27 2.11
C VAL A 110 -2.30 -6.91 3.58
N ILE A 111 -1.98 -5.66 3.91
CA ILE A 111 -1.74 -5.27 5.31
C ILE A 111 -3.03 -5.43 6.13
N PRO A 112 -3.01 -6.15 7.27
CA PRO A 112 -4.18 -6.23 8.14
C PRO A 112 -4.66 -4.86 8.63
N PRO A 113 -5.99 -4.63 8.77
CA PRO A 113 -6.52 -3.33 9.17
C PRO A 113 -5.97 -2.78 10.49
N ASP A 114 -5.75 -3.65 11.47
CA ASP A 114 -5.20 -3.31 12.79
C ASP A 114 -3.72 -2.87 12.70
N VAL A 115 -2.91 -3.55 11.87
CA VAL A 115 -1.52 -3.16 11.59
C VAL A 115 -1.48 -1.81 10.88
N PHE A 116 -2.33 -1.61 9.86
CA PHE A 116 -2.40 -0.33 9.16
C PHE A 116 -2.84 0.81 10.10
N GLN A 117 -3.79 0.55 11.00
CA GLN A 117 -4.22 1.54 12.00
C GLN A 117 -3.09 1.94 12.94
N ARG A 118 -2.27 0.98 13.40
CA ARG A 118 -1.08 1.27 14.22
C ARG A 118 -0.05 2.08 13.42
N LEU A 119 0.15 1.77 12.14
CA LEU A 119 1.03 2.55 11.27
C LEU A 119 0.54 4.01 11.14
N VAL A 120 -0.76 4.22 10.97
CA VAL A 120 -1.36 5.57 10.96
C VAL A 120 -1.11 6.29 12.28
N GLN A 121 -1.32 5.63 13.41
CA GLN A 121 -1.09 6.21 14.74
C GLN A 121 0.39 6.57 14.94
N PHE A 122 1.30 5.68 14.55
CA PHE A 122 2.73 5.95 14.58
C PHE A 122 3.08 7.16 13.71
N PHE A 123 2.58 7.23 12.48
CA PHE A 123 2.82 8.35 11.57
C PHE A 123 2.29 9.66 12.16
N LYS A 124 1.08 9.67 12.74
CA LYS A 124 0.53 10.85 13.42
C LYS A 124 1.39 11.28 14.62
N PHE A 125 1.72 10.35 15.50
CA PHE A 125 2.59 10.61 16.64
C PHE A 125 3.92 11.19 16.17
N PHE A 126 4.51 10.55 15.15
CA PHE A 126 5.77 10.95 14.57
C PHE A 126 5.72 12.39 14.07
N TYR A 127 4.77 12.77 13.20
CA TYR A 127 4.70 14.15 12.69
C TYR A 127 4.34 15.19 13.75
N LEU A 128 3.45 14.87 14.70
CA LEU A 128 3.09 15.79 15.78
C LEU A 128 4.22 15.97 16.80
N SER A 129 5.03 14.94 17.03
CA SER A 129 6.18 15.00 17.94
C SER A 129 7.37 15.79 17.38
N GLN A 130 7.36 16.07 16.07
CA GLN A 130 8.45 16.71 15.34
C GLN A 130 8.17 18.18 14.98
N GLU A 131 7.22 18.86 15.65
CA GLU A 131 6.96 20.29 15.41
C GLU A 131 8.27 21.11 15.46
N GLY A 132 8.77 21.49 14.27
CA GLY A 132 9.89 22.41 14.09
C GLY A 132 11.22 21.83 13.59
N ASN A 133 11.34 20.55 13.22
CA ASN A 133 12.65 20.00 12.85
C ASN A 133 12.68 19.15 11.56
N ASP A 134 12.73 19.81 10.39
CA ASP A 134 13.02 19.15 9.10
C ASP A 134 14.41 18.45 9.07
N SER A 135 15.24 18.64 10.11
CA SER A 135 16.60 18.09 10.16
C SER A 135 16.67 16.58 10.39
N TRP A 136 15.64 15.94 10.94
CA TRP A 136 15.74 14.51 11.27
C TRP A 136 15.76 13.65 10.00
N GLN A 137 15.03 14.03 8.94
CA GLN A 137 15.03 13.31 7.67
C GLN A 137 16.42 13.34 7.04
N GLN A 138 17.05 14.52 7.08
CA GLN A 138 18.43 14.66 6.64
C GLN A 138 19.39 13.88 7.54
N SER A 139 19.19 13.90 8.86
CA SER A 139 19.99 13.14 9.82
C SER A 139 19.88 11.63 9.57
N PHE A 140 18.69 11.11 9.28
CA PHE A 140 18.48 9.71 8.95
C PHE A 140 19.11 9.36 7.59
N ARG A 141 18.96 10.21 6.57
CA ARG A 141 19.65 10.04 5.28
C ARG A 141 21.17 10.02 5.44
N ASP A 142 21.73 10.89 6.27
CA ASP A 142 23.16 10.93 6.54
C ASP A 142 23.62 9.72 7.36
N PHE A 143 22.79 9.23 8.29
CA PHE A 143 23.02 7.97 8.99
C PHE A 143 23.08 6.79 8.00
N MET A 144 22.14 6.67 7.07
CA MET A 144 22.16 5.60 6.07
C MET A 144 23.39 5.65 5.16
N LYS A 145 23.83 6.85 4.74
CA LYS A 145 25.05 7.00 3.94
C LYS A 145 26.31 6.54 4.69
N LYS A 146 26.34 6.74 6.01
CA LYS A 146 27.45 6.31 6.88
C LYS A 146 27.37 4.83 7.26
N ASN A 147 26.18 4.23 7.19
CA ASN A 147 25.90 2.86 7.62
C ASN A 147 25.16 2.09 6.50
N PRO A 148 25.82 1.79 5.37
CA PRO A 148 25.20 0.99 4.32
C PRO A 148 24.88 -0.42 4.82
N VAL A 149 23.66 -0.87 4.60
CA VAL A 149 23.22 -2.24 4.94
C VAL A 149 23.44 -3.15 3.74
N ASP A 150 24.13 -4.27 3.93
CA ASP A 150 24.21 -5.35 2.94
C ASP A 150 23.00 -6.27 3.13
N ILE A 151 22.09 -6.26 2.15
CA ILE A 151 20.82 -7.02 2.18
C ILE A 151 21.08 -8.56 2.15
N GLY A 152 22.32 -9.02 1.98
CA GLY A 152 22.72 -10.43 2.04
C GLY A 152 23.32 -10.92 3.37
N CYS A 153 23.57 -10.05 4.35
CA CYS A 153 24.24 -10.44 5.60
C CYS A 153 23.22 -10.66 6.73
N SER A 154 22.84 -11.92 6.97
CA SER A 154 21.96 -12.28 8.10
C SER A 154 22.63 -12.15 9.46
N GLU A 155 23.97 -12.19 9.51
CA GLU A 155 24.76 -12.11 10.75
C GLU A 155 24.73 -10.70 11.38
N CYS A 156 24.43 -9.65 10.60
CA CYS A 156 24.51 -8.26 11.06
C CYS A 156 23.30 -7.80 11.91
N LEU A 157 22.14 -8.46 11.80
CA LEU A 157 20.95 -8.08 12.57
C LEU A 157 20.98 -8.66 14.00
N ASP A 158 21.48 -9.88 14.17
CA ASP A 158 21.52 -10.53 15.48
C ASP A 158 22.50 -9.80 16.43
N GLU A 159 23.67 -9.36 15.93
CA GLU A 159 24.60 -8.52 16.70
C GLU A 159 23.98 -7.17 17.10
N PHE A 160 23.12 -6.60 16.25
CA PHE A 160 22.47 -5.32 16.54
C PHE A 160 21.37 -5.44 17.61
N PHE A 161 20.65 -6.55 17.62
CA PHE A 161 19.57 -6.80 18.58
C PHE A 161 20.03 -7.48 19.87
N ASP A 162 21.27 -7.96 19.95
CA ASP A 162 21.83 -8.54 21.17
C ASP A 162 21.80 -7.52 22.33
N GLY A 163 21.33 -7.96 23.49
CA GLY A 163 21.13 -7.11 24.66
C GLY A 163 20.02 -6.05 24.58
N THR A 164 19.32 -5.91 23.45
CA THR A 164 18.18 -4.97 23.30
C THR A 164 16.84 -5.55 23.79
N GLY A 165 16.80 -6.86 24.04
CA GLY A 165 15.58 -7.60 24.36
C GLY A 165 14.74 -8.00 23.14
N PHE A 166 15.19 -7.66 21.92
CA PHE A 166 14.60 -8.07 20.65
C PHE A 166 15.24 -9.39 20.16
N SER A 167 15.27 -10.42 21.01
CA SER A 167 15.85 -11.72 20.66
C SER A 167 14.92 -12.49 19.72
N ARG A 168 15.47 -13.29 18.79
CA ARG A 168 14.69 -14.20 17.94
C ARG A 168 13.76 -15.04 18.81
N GLU A 169 12.45 -14.88 18.65
CA GLU A 169 11.50 -15.85 19.19
C GLU A 169 11.67 -17.17 18.43
N GLY A 170 12.13 -18.21 19.14
CA GLY A 170 11.97 -19.61 18.75
C GLY A 170 13.05 -20.18 17.83
N ASP A 171 14.25 -20.39 18.35
CA ASP A 171 15.08 -21.51 17.87
C ASP A 171 14.50 -22.78 18.51
N THR A 172 13.57 -23.45 17.83
CA THR A 172 13.13 -24.79 18.22
C THR A 172 14.22 -25.79 17.84
N SER A 173 15.34 -25.77 18.56
CA SER A 173 16.31 -26.85 18.61
C SER A 173 16.00 -27.77 19.80
N GLU A 174 14.76 -28.22 19.91
CA GLU A 174 14.37 -29.37 20.74
C GLU A 174 13.53 -30.32 19.87
N LEU A 175 14.19 -30.86 18.84
CA LEU A 175 13.85 -32.18 18.32
C LEU A 175 15.15 -32.99 18.31
N ASP A 176 15.62 -33.30 19.52
CA ASP A 176 16.54 -34.40 19.72
C ASP A 176 15.92 -35.43 20.69
N HIS A 177 15.80 -36.63 20.13
CA HIS A 177 15.74 -37.94 20.78
C HIS A 177 14.37 -38.52 21.18
N ALA A 178 13.96 -39.45 20.30
CA ALA A 178 13.35 -40.73 20.65
C ALA A 178 14.08 -41.46 21.78
#